data_AF-J1EEP7-F1
#
_entry.id   AF-J1EEP7-F1
#
_cell.length_a   1.000
_cell.length_b   1.000
_cell.length_c   1.000
_cell.angle_alpha   90.00
_cell.angle_beta   90.00
_cell.angle_gamma   90.00
#
_symmetry.space_group_name_H-M   'P 1'
#
loop_
_entity.id
_entity.type
_entity.pdbx_description
1 polymer ?
#
loop_
_entity_poly.entity_id
_entity_poly.type
_entity_poly.pdbx_seq_one_letter_code
_entity_poly.pdbx_strand_id
1 'polypeptide(L)'
;MRPTHPSSPCLPVPTRRGGRCIAGSAWLLLVLAPVVAMAQDKAAPPPGCARLAQVAQALHLAGPGTAGRYQCDLQQRTPVGQVFALRYQGPEVRDGSSNLVGYYEVDRRTQAVHPWDLATGKRAAEPLPADAMPPPTVMACGLAFELPVHYRVTKPRRTEGVDGMRLCAFDVVPAKMPPRELECKDKDEGGSSPYKVCDWAIDGAKAWPTVQVARTRIDIDHKQVDPFQFENGAWRLPNAQADAEAAERFRFFGKRAYRGETVTRMSWYRTRIKSSESIYAGTGTTQAVLMQLTPQLAVVLVDPPADDSAGGVTECRIFCKSLRAAGRSGDEP
;
A
#
# COMPACT_ATOMS: atom_id res chain seq x y z
N MET A 1 0.09 -40.69 56.26
CA MET A 1 0.55 -39.50 57.02
C MET A 1 -0.26 -38.29 56.59
N ARG A 2 -0.42 -37.30 57.48
CA ARG A 2 -0.96 -35.93 57.26
C ARG A 2 0.08 -34.95 57.85
N PRO A 3 0.02 -33.62 57.60
CA PRO A 3 -0.86 -32.85 56.73
C PRO A 3 -0.05 -32.34 55.49
N THR A 4 -0.08 -31.13 54.89
CA THR A 4 -0.78 -29.85 55.15
C THR A 4 -0.88 -28.97 53.88
N HIS A 5 -1.94 -28.16 53.80
CA HIS A 5 -2.08 -26.88 53.07
C HIS A 5 -2.15 -25.75 54.15
N PRO A 6 -2.42 -24.44 53.89
CA PRO A 6 -2.79 -23.70 52.68
C PRO A 6 -1.65 -22.71 52.27
N SER A 7 -1.73 -21.45 51.82
CA SER A 7 -2.79 -20.42 51.74
C SER A 7 -2.57 -19.39 50.62
N SER A 8 -3.67 -18.73 50.24
CA SER A 8 -3.71 -17.45 49.50
C SER A 8 -4.12 -16.30 50.47
N PRO A 9 -4.79 -15.21 50.04
CA PRO A 9 -4.19 -13.98 49.53
C PRO A 9 -4.49 -12.74 50.42
N CYS A 10 -3.95 -11.56 50.08
CA CYS A 10 -4.43 -10.28 50.63
C CYS A 10 -4.57 -9.19 49.56
N LEU A 11 -5.79 -8.67 49.41
CA LEU A 11 -6.07 -7.29 49.00
C LEU A 11 -6.48 -6.50 50.28
N PRO A 12 -7.20 -5.35 50.25
CA PRO A 12 -6.55 -4.07 50.51
C PRO A 12 -7.11 -3.31 51.72
N VAL A 13 -6.33 -2.39 52.30
CA VAL A 13 -6.81 -1.46 53.35
C VAL A 13 -6.26 -0.04 53.10
N PRO A 14 -7.11 1.00 53.11
CA PRO A 14 -6.68 2.40 52.93
C PRO A 14 -6.39 3.10 54.27
N THR A 15 -5.69 4.23 54.22
CA THR A 15 -5.64 5.20 55.33
C THR A 15 -6.30 6.53 54.94
N ARG A 16 -6.86 7.21 55.95
CA ARG A 16 -7.75 8.38 55.84
C ARG A 16 -7.53 9.28 57.05
N ARG A 17 -7.82 10.58 56.90
CA ARG A 17 -7.56 11.69 57.86
C ARG A 17 -6.09 12.16 57.82
N GLY A 18 -5.80 13.44 58.02
CA GLY A 18 -6.73 14.58 58.12
C GLY A 18 -6.06 15.87 58.61
N GLY A 19 -6.56 17.00 58.13
CA GLY A 19 -6.15 18.36 58.54
C GLY A 19 -7.23 19.34 58.06
N ARG A 20 -7.55 20.35 58.86
CA ARG A 20 -8.75 21.20 58.69
C ARG A 20 -8.48 22.60 59.27
N CYS A 21 -9.28 23.58 58.82
CA CYS A 21 -9.43 24.92 59.45
C CYS A 21 -8.27 25.92 59.20
N ILE A 22 -8.48 27.25 59.14
CA ILE A 22 -9.74 28.03 59.14
C ILE A 22 -9.59 29.42 58.46
N ALA A 23 -10.70 29.92 57.89
CA ALA A 23 -11.12 31.30 57.57
C ALA A 23 -10.15 32.40 57.05
N GLY A 24 -10.71 33.26 56.18
CA GLY A 24 -10.12 34.53 55.71
C GLY A 24 -11.07 35.24 54.76
N SER A 25 -12.06 35.96 55.30
CA SER A 25 -13.22 36.47 54.53
C SER A 25 -12.99 37.83 53.86
N ALA A 26 -13.32 37.96 52.57
CA ALA A 26 -13.61 39.24 51.94
C ALA A 26 -14.62 39.09 50.77
N TRP A 27 -15.53 40.05 50.65
CA TRP A 27 -16.61 40.06 49.66
C TRP A 27 -16.14 40.53 48.27
N LEU A 28 -16.68 39.94 47.20
CA LEU A 28 -17.04 40.72 46.01
C LEU A 28 -18.13 40.01 45.19
N LEU A 29 -19.29 40.66 45.08
CA LEU A 29 -20.38 40.25 44.18
C LEU A 29 -20.09 40.80 42.78
N LEU A 30 -19.81 39.93 41.83
CA LEU A 30 -19.75 40.27 40.41
C LEU A 30 -20.66 39.33 39.62
N VAL A 31 -21.70 39.91 39.02
CA VAL A 31 -22.65 39.19 38.17
C VAL A 31 -21.99 38.88 36.84
N LEU A 32 -21.49 37.66 36.71
CA LEU A 32 -21.14 37.07 35.42
C LEU A 32 -22.15 35.96 35.12
N ALA A 33 -22.99 36.21 34.12
CA ALA A 33 -23.81 35.17 33.51
C ALA A 33 -22.90 34.02 33.02
N PRO A 34 -23.41 32.78 32.91
CA PRO A 34 -22.63 31.70 32.32
C PRO A 34 -22.32 32.07 30.87
N VAL A 35 -21.08 32.52 30.63
CA VAL A 35 -20.46 32.43 29.32
C VAL A 35 -20.30 30.94 29.07
N VAL A 36 -21.37 30.34 28.54
CA VAL A 36 -21.28 29.08 27.82
C VAL A 36 -20.34 29.38 26.67
N ALA A 37 -19.07 29.08 26.88
CA ALA A 37 -18.11 28.99 25.81
C ALA A 37 -18.65 27.92 24.88
N MET A 38 -19.37 28.36 23.86
CA MET A 38 -19.68 27.59 22.67
C MET A 38 -18.34 27.35 21.98
N ALA A 39 -17.56 26.43 22.56
CA ALA A 39 -16.62 25.64 21.80
C ALA A 39 -17.43 25.14 20.62
N GLN A 40 -17.14 25.70 19.44
CA GLN A 40 -17.54 25.08 18.20
C GLN A 40 -16.78 23.78 18.15
N ASP A 41 -17.41 22.72 18.70
CA ASP A 41 -17.10 21.36 18.31
C ASP A 41 -17.07 21.37 16.79
N LYS A 42 -15.87 21.29 16.22
CA LYS A 42 -15.67 21.04 14.81
C LYS A 42 -16.11 19.60 14.59
N ALA A 43 -17.43 19.43 14.52
CA ALA A 43 -18.11 18.17 14.33
C ALA A 43 -17.38 17.42 13.23
N ALA A 44 -16.90 16.21 13.57
CA ALA A 44 -16.02 15.45 12.70
C ALA A 44 -16.62 15.43 11.28
N PRO A 45 -15.87 15.86 10.25
CA PRO A 45 -16.45 16.16 8.95
C PRO A 45 -17.24 14.96 8.46
N PRO A 46 -18.49 15.15 7.99
CA PRO A 46 -19.38 14.05 7.62
C PRO A 46 -18.64 13.12 6.64
N PRO A 47 -18.69 11.79 6.83
CA PRO A 47 -17.68 10.87 6.27
C PRO A 47 -17.52 10.97 4.75
N GLY A 48 -18.61 11.26 4.03
CA GLY A 48 -18.55 11.51 2.58
C GLY A 48 -17.72 12.74 2.17
N CYS A 49 -17.65 13.81 2.97
CA CYS A 49 -16.87 15.01 2.64
C CYS A 49 -15.36 14.71 2.60
N ALA A 50 -14.85 13.88 3.51
CA ALA A 50 -13.45 13.44 3.47
C ALA A 50 -13.12 12.69 2.16
N ARG A 51 -14.02 11.78 1.74
CA ARG A 51 -13.88 11.04 0.48
C ARG A 51 -13.99 11.95 -0.76
N LEU A 52 -14.92 12.90 -0.76
CA LEU A 52 -15.09 13.87 -1.83
C LEU A 52 -13.86 14.78 -1.99
N ALA A 53 -13.32 15.31 -0.88
CA ALA A 53 -12.14 16.16 -0.90
C ALA A 53 -10.89 15.42 -1.40
N GLN A 54 -10.75 14.11 -1.11
CA GLN A 54 -9.70 13.26 -1.68
C GLN A 54 -9.80 13.15 -3.20
N VAL A 55 -10.97 12.72 -3.70
CA VAL A 55 -11.22 12.55 -5.14
C VAL A 55 -11.04 13.87 -5.89
N ALA A 56 -11.53 14.97 -5.33
CA ALA A 56 -11.35 16.31 -5.88
C ALA A 56 -9.87 16.74 -5.99
N GLN A 57 -9.05 16.38 -5.00
CA GLN A 57 -7.65 16.77 -4.94
C GLN A 57 -6.80 16.07 -6.01
N ALA A 58 -7.03 14.79 -6.29
CA ALA A 58 -6.25 14.02 -7.25
C ALA A 58 -6.82 14.03 -8.67
N LEU A 59 -8.11 14.32 -8.86
CA LEU A 59 -8.66 14.69 -10.18
C LEU A 59 -8.42 16.16 -10.56
N HIS A 60 -7.78 16.95 -9.69
CA HIS A 60 -7.50 18.38 -9.92
C HIS A 60 -8.75 19.18 -10.34
N LEU A 61 -9.89 18.98 -9.66
CA LEU A 61 -11.17 19.57 -10.08
C LEU A 61 -11.20 21.11 -10.05
N ALA A 62 -10.32 21.76 -9.29
CA ALA A 62 -10.11 23.20 -9.29
C ALA A 62 -9.05 23.70 -10.30
N GLY A 63 -8.42 22.80 -11.07
CA GLY A 63 -7.36 23.08 -12.03
C GLY A 63 -6.02 22.37 -11.72
N PRO A 64 -5.16 22.16 -12.73
CA PRO A 64 -3.84 21.57 -12.53
C PRO A 64 -2.89 22.54 -11.82
N GLY A 65 -2.01 22.02 -10.95
CA GLY A 65 -0.96 22.81 -10.27
C GLY A 65 -1.43 23.71 -9.13
N THR A 66 -2.74 23.84 -8.88
CA THR A 66 -3.30 24.75 -7.87
C THR A 66 -3.01 24.25 -6.44
N ALA A 67 -2.26 25.01 -5.65
CA ALA A 67 -2.03 24.73 -4.23
C ALA A 67 -3.18 25.29 -3.36
N GLY A 68 -3.82 24.46 -2.54
CA GLY A 68 -4.99 24.88 -1.77
C GLY A 68 -5.67 23.76 -0.99
N ARG A 69 -6.93 23.97 -0.61
CA ARG A 69 -7.74 23.02 0.19
C ARG A 69 -9.18 22.97 -0.30
N TYR A 70 -9.71 21.76 -0.43
CA TYR A 70 -11.13 21.55 -0.68
C TYR A 70 -11.93 21.61 0.64
N GLN A 71 -13.16 22.11 0.57
CA GLN A 71 -14.15 22.16 1.65
C GLN A 71 -15.48 21.65 1.10
N CYS A 72 -16.31 21.01 1.94
CA CYS A 72 -17.61 20.51 1.50
C CYS A 72 -18.74 20.82 2.47
N ASP A 73 -19.73 21.56 1.97
CA ASP A 73 -20.94 21.92 2.70
C ASP A 73 -22.02 20.86 2.44
N LEU A 74 -22.48 20.12 3.45
CA LEU A 74 -23.55 19.13 3.29
C LEU A 74 -24.86 19.82 2.90
N GLN A 75 -25.37 19.56 1.69
CA GLN A 75 -26.61 20.14 1.18
C GLN A 75 -27.83 19.27 1.55
N GLN A 76 -27.74 17.96 1.28
CA GLN A 76 -28.84 17.03 1.49
C GLN A 76 -28.36 15.59 1.73
N ARG A 77 -29.27 14.73 2.18
CA ARG A 77 -29.06 13.28 2.35
C ARG A 77 -30.06 12.54 1.47
N THR A 78 -29.60 11.56 0.72
CA THR A 78 -30.44 10.77 -0.19
C THR A 78 -30.61 9.35 0.37
N PRO A 79 -31.48 8.49 -0.20
CA PRO A 79 -31.62 7.10 0.23
C PRO A 79 -30.30 6.32 0.15
N VAL A 80 -29.41 6.64 -0.79
CA VAL A 80 -28.11 5.97 -0.99
C VAL A 80 -26.92 6.75 -0.41
N GLY A 81 -26.92 8.07 -0.51
CA GLY A 81 -25.73 8.90 -0.34
C GLY A 81 -25.89 10.15 0.53
N GLN A 82 -24.88 11.02 0.46
CA GLN A 82 -24.88 12.38 0.98
C GLN A 82 -24.42 13.33 -0.15
N VAL A 83 -25.14 14.44 -0.37
CA VAL A 83 -24.77 15.43 -1.39
C VAL A 83 -24.12 16.64 -0.75
N PHE A 84 -22.98 17.05 -1.28
CA PHE A 84 -22.20 18.19 -0.82
C PHE A 84 -22.03 19.22 -1.93
N ALA A 85 -21.97 20.50 -1.56
CA ALA A 85 -21.37 21.54 -2.38
C ALA A 85 -19.87 21.49 -2.13
N LEU A 86 -19.06 21.30 -3.18
CA LEU A 86 -17.61 21.29 -3.10
C LEU A 86 -17.06 22.68 -3.40
N ARG A 87 -16.23 23.20 -2.50
CA ARG A 87 -15.53 24.48 -2.65
C ARG A 87 -14.03 24.29 -2.61
N TYR A 88 -13.28 25.21 -3.20
CA TYR A 88 -11.83 25.22 -3.21
C TYR A 88 -11.26 26.54 -2.69
N GLN A 89 -10.36 26.49 -1.71
CA GLN A 89 -9.64 27.65 -1.19
C GLN A 89 -8.15 27.54 -1.56
N GLY A 90 -7.70 28.38 -2.49
CA GLY A 90 -6.29 28.53 -2.89
C GLY A 90 -5.89 30.02 -2.95
N PRO A 91 -4.60 30.35 -3.14
CA PRO A 91 -4.08 31.72 -3.06
C PRO A 91 -4.58 32.63 -4.19
N GLU A 92 -5.12 32.07 -5.27
CA GLU A 92 -5.70 32.82 -6.39
C GLU A 92 -7.18 33.18 -6.17
N VAL A 93 -7.83 32.58 -5.17
CA VAL A 93 -9.23 32.82 -4.82
C VAL A 93 -9.33 34.14 -4.04
N ARG A 94 -9.51 35.25 -4.77
CA ARG A 94 -9.78 36.57 -4.19
C ARG A 94 -11.10 36.59 -3.44
N ASP A 95 -11.19 37.35 -2.36
CA ASP A 95 -12.43 37.56 -1.62
C ASP A 95 -13.58 37.99 -2.55
N GLY A 96 -14.75 37.38 -2.35
CA GLY A 96 -15.94 37.60 -3.18
C GLY A 96 -16.02 36.79 -4.48
N SER A 97 -14.95 36.10 -4.90
CA SER A 97 -15.02 35.17 -6.04
C SER A 97 -15.76 33.87 -5.68
N SER A 98 -16.53 33.32 -6.63
CA SER A 98 -17.26 32.06 -6.39
C SER A 98 -16.28 30.89 -6.33
N ASN A 99 -16.00 30.44 -5.11
CA ASN A 99 -15.09 29.34 -4.85
C ASN A 99 -15.71 27.93 -5.03
N LEU A 100 -16.88 27.85 -5.66
CA LEU A 100 -17.64 26.61 -5.87
C LEU A 100 -17.09 25.82 -7.06
N VAL A 101 -16.73 24.56 -6.83
CA VAL A 101 -16.24 23.61 -7.85
C VAL A 101 -17.42 22.84 -8.47
N GLY A 102 -18.43 22.49 -7.66
CA GLY A 102 -19.62 21.78 -8.12
C GLY A 102 -20.40 21.14 -6.97
N TYR A 103 -21.39 20.31 -7.32
CA TYR A 103 -22.16 19.50 -6.38
C TYR A 103 -21.94 18.01 -6.66
N TYR A 104 -21.82 17.21 -5.60
CA TYR A 104 -21.48 15.79 -5.72
C TYR A 104 -22.19 14.94 -4.67
N GLU A 105 -22.72 13.78 -5.07
CA GLU A 105 -23.17 12.74 -4.13
C GLU A 105 -22.02 11.80 -3.81
N VAL A 106 -21.86 11.46 -2.53
CA VAL A 106 -21.02 10.34 -2.09
C VAL A 106 -21.93 9.20 -1.62
N ASP A 107 -21.83 8.06 -2.29
CA ASP A 107 -22.61 6.86 -1.97
C ASP A 107 -22.14 6.26 -0.64
N ARG A 108 -23.06 6.04 0.32
CA ARG A 108 -22.69 5.58 1.66
C ARG A 108 -22.19 4.13 1.68
N ARG A 109 -22.55 3.30 0.70
CA ARG A 109 -22.15 1.89 0.63
C ARG A 109 -20.87 1.71 -0.16
N THR A 110 -20.75 2.34 -1.33
CA THR A 110 -19.61 2.12 -2.23
C THR A 110 -18.48 3.14 -2.08
N GLN A 111 -18.71 4.28 -1.41
CA GLN A 111 -17.79 5.43 -1.36
C GLN A 111 -17.42 5.97 -2.76
N ALA A 112 -18.25 5.67 -3.76
CA ALA A 112 -18.20 6.28 -5.09
C ALA A 112 -18.70 7.74 -4.99
N VAL A 113 -18.10 8.60 -5.80
CA VAL A 113 -18.44 10.03 -5.88
C VAL A 113 -19.09 10.27 -7.24
N HIS A 114 -20.34 10.73 -7.28
CA HIS A 114 -21.05 11.06 -8.51
C HIS A 114 -21.23 12.58 -8.63
N PRO A 115 -21.02 13.21 -9.79
CA PRO A 115 -21.55 14.55 -10.06
C PRO A 115 -23.05 14.61 -9.77
N TRP A 116 -23.50 15.69 -9.13
CA TRP A 116 -24.90 15.90 -8.78
C TRP A 116 -25.46 17.13 -9.48
N ASP A 117 -26.58 16.97 -10.18
CA ASP A 117 -27.33 18.07 -10.76
C ASP A 117 -28.44 18.53 -9.82
N LEU A 118 -28.40 19.81 -9.45
CA LEU A 118 -29.44 20.46 -8.65
C LEU A 118 -30.74 20.71 -9.43
N ALA A 119 -30.68 20.86 -10.76
CA ALA A 119 -31.85 21.18 -11.57
C ALA A 119 -32.79 19.96 -11.75
N THR A 120 -32.22 18.78 -12.04
CA THR A 120 -32.99 17.53 -12.13
C THR A 120 -33.08 16.74 -10.82
N GLY A 121 -32.30 17.11 -9.80
CA GLY A 121 -32.27 16.42 -8.51
C GLY A 121 -31.72 14.99 -8.62
N LYS A 122 -30.72 14.77 -9.48
CA LYS A 122 -30.17 13.44 -9.80
C LYS A 122 -28.64 13.44 -9.82
N ARG A 123 -28.07 12.26 -9.56
CA ARG A 123 -26.65 11.98 -9.77
C ARG A 123 -26.39 11.53 -11.21
N ALA A 124 -25.22 11.86 -11.76
CA ALA A 124 -24.79 11.29 -13.04
C ALA A 124 -24.65 9.76 -12.94
N ALA A 125 -24.96 9.05 -14.02
CA ALA A 125 -24.96 7.58 -14.02
C ALA A 125 -23.58 7.00 -13.69
N GLU A 126 -22.53 7.61 -14.22
CA GLU A 126 -21.13 7.24 -14.01
C GLU A 126 -20.56 8.02 -12.80
N PRO A 127 -19.75 7.38 -11.93
CA PRO A 127 -19.01 8.07 -10.89
C PRO A 127 -17.76 8.76 -11.45
N LEU A 128 -17.24 9.74 -10.71
CA LEU A 128 -15.86 10.19 -10.86
C LEU A 128 -14.89 9.01 -10.61
N PRO A 129 -13.75 8.92 -11.33
CA PRO A 129 -12.76 7.87 -11.11
C PRO A 129 -12.34 7.77 -9.63
N ALA A 130 -12.54 6.58 -9.06
CA ALA A 130 -12.41 6.34 -7.61
C ALA A 130 -10.95 6.34 -7.13
N ASP A 131 -10.02 6.13 -8.05
CA ASP A 131 -8.58 5.90 -7.85
C ASP A 131 -7.79 7.17 -7.57
N ALA A 132 -8.50 8.31 -7.53
CA ALA A 132 -8.02 9.61 -7.11
C ALA A 132 -7.82 9.71 -5.58
N MET A 133 -6.92 8.88 -5.04
CA MET A 133 -6.16 9.20 -3.84
C MET A 133 -4.68 9.19 -4.21
N PRO A 134 -3.87 10.19 -3.80
CA PRO A 134 -2.42 10.08 -3.93
C PRO A 134 -1.97 8.83 -3.14
N PRO A 135 -1.32 7.84 -3.78
CA PRO A 135 -1.07 6.58 -3.11
C PRO A 135 -0.13 6.77 -1.91
N PRO A 136 -0.38 6.12 -0.76
CA PRO A 136 0.46 6.29 0.42
C PRO A 136 1.92 5.98 0.11
N THR A 137 2.82 6.84 0.60
CA THR A 137 4.26 6.53 0.58
C THR A 137 4.55 5.41 1.57
N VAL A 138 4.91 4.24 1.04
CA VAL A 138 5.43 3.09 1.76
C VAL A 138 6.95 3.22 1.87
N MET A 139 7.53 2.67 2.96
CA MET A 139 8.98 2.54 3.12
C MET A 139 9.36 1.08 3.44
N ALA A 140 10.34 0.55 2.73
CA ALA A 140 10.86 -0.81 2.92
C ALA A 140 12.29 -0.92 2.34
N CYS A 141 13.20 -1.63 3.02
CA CYS A 141 14.56 -1.92 2.53
C CYS A 141 15.38 -0.68 2.08
N GLY A 142 15.22 0.47 2.75
CA GLY A 142 15.86 1.72 2.34
C GLY A 142 15.23 2.41 1.12
N LEU A 143 14.09 1.91 0.62
CA LEU A 143 13.28 2.55 -0.42
C LEU A 143 12.11 3.33 0.18
N ALA A 144 11.70 4.38 -0.53
CA ALA A 144 10.37 4.98 -0.42
C ALA A 144 9.71 4.97 -1.81
N PHE A 145 8.41 4.69 -1.85
CA PHE A 145 7.62 4.63 -3.08
C PHE A 145 6.13 4.80 -2.76
N GLU A 146 5.35 5.17 -3.76
CA GLU A 146 3.89 5.26 -3.69
C GLU A 146 3.30 3.90 -4.07
N LEU A 147 2.34 3.40 -3.28
CA LEU A 147 1.68 2.10 -3.52
C LEU A 147 0.16 2.24 -3.32
N PRO A 148 -0.68 1.87 -4.30
CA PRO A 148 -2.14 1.95 -4.16
C PRO A 148 -2.68 1.10 -3.01
N VAL A 149 -3.74 1.60 -2.37
CA VAL A 149 -4.27 1.07 -1.08
C VAL A 149 -4.83 -0.35 -1.16
N HIS A 150 -5.01 -0.90 -2.37
CA HIS A 150 -5.42 -2.28 -2.58
C HIS A 150 -4.23 -3.26 -2.60
N TYR A 151 -2.99 -2.76 -2.55
CA TYR A 151 -1.75 -3.52 -2.35
C TYR A 151 -1.11 -3.27 -0.97
N ARG A 152 -0.14 -4.12 -0.61
CA ARG A 152 0.75 -4.00 0.56
C ARG A 152 2.07 -4.72 0.27
N VAL A 153 3.10 -4.45 1.07
CA VAL A 153 4.34 -5.25 1.07
C VAL A 153 4.25 -6.45 2.01
N THR A 154 4.97 -7.53 1.71
CA THR A 154 5.30 -8.58 2.68
C THR A 154 6.34 -8.10 3.70
N LYS A 155 6.55 -8.87 4.78
CA LYS A 155 7.61 -8.57 5.75
C LYS A 155 8.98 -8.69 5.05
N PRO A 156 9.83 -7.64 5.08
CA PRO A 156 11.14 -7.71 4.44
C PRO A 156 12.00 -8.88 4.91
N ARG A 157 12.52 -9.62 3.93
CA ARG A 157 13.49 -10.70 4.08
C ARG A 157 14.88 -10.09 3.89
N ARG A 158 15.80 -10.29 4.85
CA ARG A 158 17.21 -9.88 4.70
C ARG A 158 18.08 -11.13 4.56
N THR A 159 19.00 -11.10 3.62
CA THR A 159 19.90 -12.20 3.27
C THR A 159 21.30 -11.67 2.97
N GLU A 160 22.28 -12.56 2.92
CA GLU A 160 23.64 -12.27 2.50
C GLU A 160 23.88 -13.04 1.19
N GLY A 161 24.23 -12.30 0.12
CA GLY A 161 24.55 -12.84 -1.18
C GLY A 161 25.99 -13.33 -1.29
N VAL A 162 26.33 -13.94 -2.42
CA VAL A 162 27.61 -14.65 -2.67
C VAL A 162 28.86 -13.85 -2.25
N ASP A 163 28.88 -12.54 -2.53
CA ASP A 163 30.02 -11.65 -2.25
C ASP A 163 29.97 -10.95 -0.87
N GLY A 164 29.38 -11.60 0.14
CA GLY A 164 29.10 -11.00 1.46
C GLY A 164 28.18 -9.77 1.39
N MET A 165 27.42 -9.64 0.29
CA MET A 165 26.62 -8.46 0.03
C MET A 165 25.26 -8.59 0.70
N ARG A 166 24.91 -7.63 1.54
CA ARG A 166 23.60 -7.59 2.17
C ARG A 166 22.51 -7.27 1.14
N LEU A 167 21.47 -8.09 1.16
CA LEU A 167 20.29 -7.99 0.33
C LEU A 167 19.05 -7.83 1.21
N CYS A 168 18.09 -7.04 0.74
CA CYS A 168 16.79 -6.88 1.40
C CYS A 168 15.68 -6.97 0.36
N ALA A 169 14.75 -7.92 0.55
CA ALA A 169 13.74 -8.29 -0.43
C ALA A 169 12.32 -8.28 0.17
N PHE A 170 11.33 -7.88 -0.62
CA PHE A 170 9.91 -7.93 -0.28
C PHE A 170 9.04 -8.17 -1.52
N ASP A 171 7.84 -8.69 -1.31
CA ASP A 171 6.86 -9.00 -2.36
C ASP A 171 5.74 -7.93 -2.26
N VAL A 172 5.29 -7.39 -3.39
CA VAL A 172 4.13 -6.48 -3.48
C VAL A 172 2.89 -7.32 -3.78
N VAL A 173 2.00 -7.45 -2.79
CA VAL A 173 0.86 -8.39 -2.83
C VAL A 173 -0.45 -7.66 -2.49
N PRO A 174 -1.63 -8.20 -2.86
CA PRO A 174 -2.90 -7.60 -2.48
C PRO A 174 -3.05 -7.41 -0.97
N ALA A 175 -3.62 -6.26 -0.59
CA ALA A 175 -4.00 -5.94 0.78
C ALA A 175 -5.00 -6.98 1.31
N LYS A 176 -6.00 -7.31 0.48
CA LYS A 176 -6.90 -8.46 0.63
C LYS A 176 -6.48 -9.51 -0.39
N MET A 177 -5.88 -10.61 0.06
CA MET A 177 -5.58 -11.75 -0.82
C MET A 177 -6.88 -12.27 -1.47
N PRO A 178 -6.87 -12.63 -2.77
CA PRO A 178 -7.95 -13.43 -3.33
C PRO A 178 -8.03 -14.79 -2.61
N PRO A 179 -9.21 -15.46 -2.62
CA PRO A 179 -9.26 -16.86 -2.20
C PRO A 179 -8.28 -17.67 -3.06
N ARG A 180 -7.57 -18.62 -2.45
CA ARG A 180 -6.78 -19.58 -3.23
C ARG A 180 -7.74 -20.46 -4.00
N GLU A 181 -7.67 -20.38 -5.32
CA GLU A 181 -8.20 -21.43 -6.19
C GLU A 181 -7.37 -22.70 -5.94
N LEU A 182 -8.06 -23.82 -5.77
CA LEU A 182 -7.46 -25.10 -5.41
C LEU A 182 -7.87 -26.13 -6.45
N GLU A 183 -6.88 -26.69 -7.14
CA GLU A 183 -7.13 -27.70 -8.15
C GLU A 183 -7.26 -29.10 -7.53
N CYS A 184 -8.11 -29.90 -8.16
CA CYS A 184 -8.18 -31.33 -7.96
C CYS A 184 -7.15 -31.93 -8.92
N LYS A 185 -6.15 -32.67 -8.41
CA LYS A 185 -5.20 -33.41 -9.24
C LYS A 185 -5.45 -34.90 -9.11
N ASP A 186 -5.68 -35.55 -10.24
CA ASP A 186 -5.84 -36.99 -10.29
C ASP A 186 -4.49 -37.73 -10.32
N LYS A 187 -4.52 -39.06 -10.41
CA LYS A 187 -3.34 -39.91 -10.39
C LYS A 187 -2.44 -39.70 -11.62
N ASP A 188 -3.03 -39.43 -12.77
CA ASP A 188 -2.32 -39.37 -14.06
C ASP A 188 -1.69 -37.97 -14.26
N GLU A 189 -2.21 -36.94 -13.59
CA GLU A 189 -1.52 -35.67 -13.34
C GLU A 189 -0.41 -35.73 -12.26
N GLY A 190 -0.15 -36.90 -11.66
CA GLY A 190 0.82 -37.09 -10.59
C GLY A 190 0.32 -36.72 -9.18
N GLY A 191 -0.98 -36.47 -9.02
CA GLY A 191 -1.65 -36.24 -7.74
C GLY A 191 -1.57 -37.44 -6.79
N SER A 192 -1.67 -37.16 -5.49
CA SER A 192 -1.64 -38.16 -4.41
C SER A 192 -3.04 -38.51 -3.91
N SER A 193 -3.20 -39.75 -3.44
CA SER A 193 -4.45 -40.18 -2.81
C SER A 193 -4.78 -39.35 -1.56
N PRO A 194 -6.06 -39.00 -1.29
CA PRO A 194 -7.26 -39.32 -2.07
C PRO A 194 -7.53 -38.33 -3.21
N TYR A 195 -7.56 -38.82 -4.45
CA TYR A 195 -7.74 -38.07 -5.70
C TYR A 195 -9.08 -37.31 -5.86
N LYS A 196 -9.96 -37.33 -4.85
CA LYS A 196 -11.26 -36.62 -4.83
C LYS A 196 -11.23 -35.33 -4.01
N VAL A 197 -10.03 -34.82 -3.68
CA VAL A 197 -9.86 -33.60 -2.89
C VAL A 197 -9.14 -32.55 -3.72
N CYS A 198 -9.78 -31.39 -3.86
CA CYS A 198 -9.21 -30.22 -4.51
C CYS A 198 -8.45 -29.41 -3.45
N ASP A 199 -7.19 -29.79 -3.22
CA ASP A 199 -6.29 -29.18 -2.24
C ASP A 199 -4.88 -28.86 -2.78
N TRP A 200 -4.67 -28.93 -4.10
CA TRP A 200 -3.45 -28.49 -4.76
C TRP A 200 -3.50 -27.00 -5.08
N ALA A 201 -2.41 -26.27 -4.84
CA ALA A 201 -2.23 -24.88 -5.27
C ALA A 201 -0.90 -24.76 -6.03
N ILE A 202 -0.78 -23.80 -6.95
CA ILE A 202 0.49 -23.52 -7.63
C ILE A 202 1.32 -22.49 -6.86
N ASP A 203 2.63 -22.71 -6.78
CA ASP A 203 3.63 -21.72 -6.38
C ASP A 203 4.64 -21.49 -7.52
N GLY A 204 5.44 -20.44 -7.41
CA GLY A 204 6.32 -19.95 -8.48
C GLY A 204 5.58 -18.99 -9.42
N ALA A 205 4.37 -19.34 -9.86
CA ALA A 205 3.47 -18.52 -10.68
C ALA A 205 2.85 -17.32 -9.93
N LYS A 206 3.65 -16.58 -9.16
CA LYS A 206 3.21 -15.35 -8.48
C LYS A 206 3.09 -14.21 -9.48
N ALA A 207 1.87 -13.80 -9.80
CA ALA A 207 1.56 -12.54 -10.50
C ALA A 207 1.78 -11.29 -9.60
N TRP A 208 2.83 -11.31 -8.75
CA TRP A 208 3.05 -10.37 -7.66
C TRP A 208 4.53 -9.91 -7.65
N PRO A 209 4.80 -8.61 -7.89
CA PRO A 209 6.17 -8.11 -8.04
C PRO A 209 7.05 -8.42 -6.83
N THR A 210 8.24 -8.95 -7.08
CA THR A 210 9.28 -9.10 -6.07
C THR A 210 10.33 -8.00 -6.23
N VAL A 211 10.54 -7.24 -5.17
CA VAL A 211 11.51 -6.13 -5.09
C VAL A 211 12.69 -6.57 -4.25
N GLN A 212 13.90 -6.39 -4.74
CA GLN A 212 15.14 -6.64 -4.00
C GLN A 212 16.06 -5.41 -4.04
N VAL A 213 16.80 -5.18 -2.97
CA VAL A 213 17.65 -4.00 -2.78
C VAL A 213 19.04 -4.42 -2.33
N ALA A 214 20.07 -3.83 -2.94
CA ALA A 214 21.47 -4.14 -2.71
C ALA A 214 22.32 -2.86 -2.64
N ARG A 215 23.33 -2.84 -1.74
CA ARG A 215 24.36 -1.77 -1.73
C ARG A 215 25.45 -2.08 -2.76
N THR A 216 25.28 -1.61 -4.00
CA THR A 216 26.23 -1.88 -5.11
C THR A 216 26.12 -0.85 -6.23
N ARG A 217 27.23 -0.65 -6.96
CA ARG A 217 27.31 0.12 -8.20
C ARG A 217 27.33 -0.84 -9.39
N ILE A 218 26.21 -0.96 -10.11
CA ILE A 218 26.00 -2.03 -11.10
C ILE A 218 26.95 -1.99 -12.30
N ASP A 219 27.54 -0.83 -12.59
CA ASP A 219 28.51 -0.62 -13.68
C ASP A 219 29.97 -0.52 -13.18
N ILE A 220 30.25 -0.83 -11.90
CA ILE A 220 31.59 -0.69 -11.28
C ILE A 220 31.93 -1.88 -10.37
N ASP A 221 31.05 -2.22 -9.43
CA ASP A 221 31.30 -3.24 -8.40
C ASP A 221 30.96 -4.66 -8.88
N HIS A 222 30.09 -4.78 -9.89
CA HIS A 222 29.70 -6.03 -10.58
C HIS A 222 29.22 -7.21 -9.69
N LYS A 223 28.98 -6.98 -8.40
CA LYS A 223 28.46 -7.97 -7.45
C LYS A 223 27.10 -8.51 -7.86
N GLN A 224 26.93 -9.84 -7.83
CA GLN A 224 25.71 -10.51 -8.31
C GLN A 224 24.47 -10.16 -7.48
N VAL A 225 23.30 -10.00 -8.12
CA VAL A 225 22.02 -9.70 -7.47
C VAL A 225 20.91 -10.50 -8.15
N ASP A 226 20.52 -11.62 -7.55
CA ASP A 226 19.56 -12.57 -8.14
C ASP A 226 18.31 -11.88 -8.74
N PRO A 227 17.87 -12.26 -9.95
CA PRO A 227 18.42 -13.30 -10.83
C PRO A 227 19.61 -12.83 -11.71
N PHE A 228 20.07 -11.58 -11.57
CA PHE A 228 21.12 -11.02 -12.41
C PHE A 228 22.53 -11.44 -11.96
N GLN A 229 23.25 -12.10 -12.86
CA GLN A 229 24.64 -12.50 -12.70
C GLN A 229 25.52 -11.65 -13.61
N PHE A 230 26.79 -11.42 -13.25
CA PHE A 230 27.74 -10.69 -14.10
C PHE A 230 28.83 -11.64 -14.59
N GLU A 231 28.88 -11.88 -15.90
CA GLU A 231 29.75 -12.88 -16.53
C GLU A 231 30.28 -12.36 -17.86
N ASN A 232 31.55 -12.66 -18.16
CA ASN A 232 32.16 -12.32 -19.46
C ASN A 232 32.02 -10.83 -19.86
N GLY A 233 31.97 -9.93 -18.88
CA GLY A 233 31.82 -8.48 -19.08
C GLY A 233 30.38 -7.99 -19.30
N ALA A 234 29.37 -8.86 -19.18
CA ALA A 234 27.97 -8.53 -19.35
C ALA A 234 27.12 -8.95 -18.14
N TRP A 235 26.05 -8.20 -17.88
CA TRP A 235 24.95 -8.68 -17.04
C TRP A 235 24.17 -9.75 -17.79
N ARG A 236 23.86 -10.86 -17.13
CA ARG A 236 23.13 -12.01 -17.67
C ARG A 236 21.99 -12.45 -16.76
N LEU A 237 21.03 -13.17 -17.34
CA LEU A 237 19.89 -13.79 -16.66
C LEU A 237 19.82 -15.28 -17.00
N PRO A 238 19.44 -16.15 -16.03
CA PRO A 238 19.25 -17.57 -16.30
C PRO A 238 18.04 -17.80 -17.20
N ASN A 239 18.26 -18.43 -18.36
CA ASN A 239 17.23 -18.99 -19.23
C ASN A 239 17.07 -20.51 -18.94
N ALA A 240 15.89 -21.09 -19.18
CA ALA A 240 15.60 -22.52 -19.05
C ALA A 240 15.70 -23.29 -20.39
N GLN A 241 15.83 -22.56 -21.50
CA GLN A 241 15.78 -23.11 -22.86
C GLN A 241 17.06 -22.83 -23.67
N ALA A 242 17.98 -22.01 -23.13
CA ALA A 242 19.25 -21.61 -23.75
C ALA A 242 20.31 -21.29 -22.69
N ASP A 243 21.54 -21.00 -23.13
CA ASP A 243 22.57 -20.37 -22.28
C ASP A 243 22.06 -19.04 -21.68
N ALA A 244 22.62 -18.63 -20.55
CA ALA A 244 22.20 -17.41 -19.84
C ALA A 244 22.31 -16.16 -20.75
N GLU A 245 21.18 -15.50 -21.02
CA GLU A 245 21.10 -14.40 -22.00
C GLU A 245 21.65 -13.10 -21.45
N ALA A 246 22.24 -12.28 -22.33
CA ALA A 246 22.76 -10.97 -21.97
C ALA A 246 21.63 -9.94 -21.80
N ALA A 247 21.57 -9.30 -20.64
CA ALA A 247 20.52 -8.34 -20.31
C ALA A 247 20.67 -7.03 -21.10
N GLU A 248 19.56 -6.57 -21.69
CA GLU A 248 19.49 -5.37 -22.52
C GLU A 248 19.64 -4.10 -21.68
N ARG A 249 20.58 -3.22 -22.07
CA ARG A 249 20.74 -1.88 -21.48
C ARG A 249 19.64 -0.93 -21.96
N PHE A 250 18.88 -0.37 -21.02
CA PHE A 250 17.81 0.59 -21.33
C PHE A 250 17.65 1.65 -20.23
N ARG A 251 16.59 2.48 -20.34
CA ARG A 251 16.19 3.43 -19.29
C ARG A 251 14.86 3.06 -18.69
N PHE A 252 14.85 2.71 -17.40
CA PHE A 252 13.64 2.45 -16.63
C PHE A 252 13.26 3.70 -15.83
N PHE A 253 12.14 4.34 -16.18
CA PHE A 253 11.67 5.60 -15.58
C PHE A 253 12.78 6.66 -15.44
N GLY A 254 13.57 6.82 -16.51
CA GLY A 254 14.71 7.75 -16.62
C GLY A 254 16.04 7.25 -16.03
N LYS A 255 16.00 6.28 -15.10
CA LYS A 255 17.16 5.66 -14.43
C LYS A 255 17.89 4.71 -15.38
N ARG A 256 19.20 4.47 -15.16
CA ARG A 256 19.95 3.42 -15.89
C ARG A 256 19.52 2.04 -15.42
N ALA A 257 19.21 1.14 -16.35
CA ALA A 257 18.76 -0.20 -16.04
C ALA A 257 19.19 -1.24 -17.09
N TYR A 258 19.16 -2.51 -16.67
CA TYR A 258 19.28 -3.70 -17.48
C TYR A 258 17.96 -4.48 -17.39
N ARG A 259 17.48 -5.06 -18.49
CA ARG A 259 16.28 -5.94 -18.51
C ARG A 259 16.53 -7.25 -19.25
N GLY A 260 15.67 -8.22 -18.97
CA GLY A 260 15.50 -9.42 -19.79
C GLY A 260 14.47 -10.33 -19.14
N GLU A 261 14.39 -11.56 -19.60
CA GLU A 261 13.53 -12.57 -18.99
C GLU A 261 14.32 -13.48 -18.04
N THR A 262 13.70 -13.87 -16.93
CA THR A 262 14.23 -14.83 -15.96
C THR A 262 13.31 -16.03 -15.88
N VAL A 263 13.90 -17.19 -15.59
CA VAL A 263 13.18 -18.43 -15.32
C VAL A 263 12.31 -18.35 -14.07
N THR A 264 11.04 -18.70 -14.23
CA THR A 264 10.09 -18.98 -13.15
C THR A 264 9.74 -20.46 -13.17
N ARG A 265 10.33 -21.23 -12.26
CA ARG A 265 9.95 -22.64 -12.03
C ARG A 265 8.66 -22.69 -11.22
N MET A 266 7.69 -23.45 -11.69
CA MET A 266 6.37 -23.57 -11.06
C MET A 266 6.21 -24.97 -10.47
N SER A 267 5.48 -25.07 -9.35
CA SER A 267 5.15 -26.36 -8.73
C SER A 267 3.78 -26.33 -8.09
N TRP A 268 2.99 -27.36 -8.34
CA TRP A 268 1.81 -27.68 -7.53
C TRP A 268 2.28 -28.18 -6.17
N TYR A 269 1.69 -27.68 -5.09
CA TYR A 269 1.95 -28.16 -3.73
C TYR A 269 0.62 -28.43 -3.02
N ARG A 270 0.62 -29.45 -2.17
CA ARG A 270 -0.59 -29.91 -1.51
C ARG A 270 -0.84 -29.18 -0.19
N THR A 271 -1.99 -28.52 -0.07
CA THR A 271 -2.23 -27.50 0.96
C THR A 271 -2.83 -28.00 2.28
N ARG A 272 -3.32 -29.25 2.35
CA ARG A 272 -4.12 -29.76 3.48
C ARG A 272 -3.56 -31.02 4.16
N ILE A 273 -2.27 -31.30 3.99
CA ILE A 273 -1.59 -32.45 4.60
C ILE A 273 -0.39 -32.04 5.47
N LYS A 274 0.12 -32.99 6.26
CA LYS A 274 1.22 -32.77 7.21
C LYS A 274 2.61 -32.92 6.56
N SER A 275 2.72 -33.76 5.54
CA SER A 275 3.87 -33.88 4.65
C SER A 275 3.80 -32.80 3.57
N SER A 276 4.95 -32.30 3.12
CA SER A 276 5.03 -31.46 1.92
C SER A 276 5.09 -32.36 0.67
N GLU A 277 3.97 -32.48 -0.04
CA GLU A 277 3.92 -33.10 -1.37
C GLU A 277 3.90 -32.00 -2.44
N SER A 278 4.69 -32.19 -3.50
CA SER A 278 4.77 -31.27 -4.63
C SER A 278 4.99 -31.98 -5.97
N ILE A 279 4.40 -31.41 -7.02
CA ILE A 279 4.50 -31.87 -8.41
C ILE A 279 5.06 -30.70 -9.22
N TYR A 280 6.05 -30.94 -10.06
CA TYR A 280 6.57 -29.91 -10.97
C TYR A 280 5.50 -29.48 -11.98
N ALA A 281 5.16 -28.19 -12.02
CA ALA A 281 4.09 -27.64 -12.83
C ALA A 281 4.59 -27.03 -14.17
N GLY A 282 5.85 -27.26 -14.51
CA GLY A 282 6.51 -26.64 -15.66
C GLY A 282 7.35 -25.42 -15.29
N THR A 283 7.85 -24.74 -16.32
CA THR A 283 8.65 -23.52 -16.21
C THR A 283 8.11 -22.50 -17.20
N GLY A 284 7.92 -21.27 -16.74
CA GLY A 284 7.67 -20.10 -17.56
C GLY A 284 8.79 -19.08 -17.42
N THR A 285 8.60 -17.91 -18.03
CA THR A 285 9.47 -16.74 -17.85
C THR A 285 8.69 -15.59 -17.22
N THR A 286 9.42 -14.65 -16.61
CA THR A 286 8.91 -13.33 -16.21
C THR A 286 9.99 -12.28 -16.49
N GLN A 287 9.61 -11.01 -16.61
CA GLN A 287 10.55 -9.93 -16.80
C GLN A 287 11.29 -9.60 -15.51
N ALA A 288 12.61 -9.42 -15.63
CA ALA A 288 13.47 -8.92 -14.56
C ALA A 288 14.11 -7.59 -14.99
N VAL A 289 14.22 -6.65 -14.06
CA VAL A 289 14.83 -5.32 -14.26
C VAL A 289 15.80 -5.01 -13.11
N LEU A 290 17.09 -4.86 -13.43
CA LEU A 290 18.13 -4.37 -12.52
C LEU A 290 18.37 -2.89 -12.79
N MET A 291 18.15 -2.02 -11.82
CA MET A 291 18.33 -0.57 -11.98
C MET A 291 19.22 0.05 -10.91
N GLN A 292 20.01 1.06 -11.30
CA GLN A 292 20.74 1.90 -10.35
C GLN A 292 19.83 3.01 -9.84
N LEU A 293 19.42 2.94 -8.57
CA LEU A 293 18.53 3.94 -7.96
C LEU A 293 19.30 5.17 -7.47
N THR A 294 20.45 4.95 -6.84
CA THR A 294 21.39 5.98 -6.38
C THR A 294 22.82 5.50 -6.66
N PRO A 295 23.87 6.35 -6.53
CA PRO A 295 25.26 5.94 -6.74
C PRO A 295 25.82 4.88 -5.78
N GLN A 296 25.02 4.35 -4.84
CA GLN A 296 25.39 3.25 -3.95
C GLN A 296 24.26 2.21 -3.73
N LEU A 297 23.08 2.40 -4.34
CA LEU A 297 21.92 1.53 -4.16
C LEU A 297 21.40 1.04 -5.51
N ALA A 298 21.33 -0.28 -5.67
CA ALA A 298 20.70 -0.96 -6.79
C ALA A 298 19.37 -1.59 -6.34
N VAL A 299 18.43 -1.70 -7.28
CA VAL A 299 17.14 -2.35 -7.08
C VAL A 299 16.92 -3.35 -8.20
N VAL A 300 16.52 -4.57 -7.86
CA VAL A 300 15.98 -5.55 -8.80
C VAL A 300 14.47 -5.61 -8.63
N LEU A 301 13.74 -5.59 -9.75
CA LEU A 301 12.33 -5.91 -9.84
C LEU A 301 12.19 -7.20 -10.65
N VAL A 302 11.49 -8.19 -10.11
CA VAL A 302 11.07 -9.42 -10.82
C VAL A 302 9.55 -9.40 -10.87
N ASP A 303 8.97 -9.68 -12.04
CA ASP A 303 7.53 -9.50 -12.32
C ASP A 303 7.04 -8.07 -11.99
N PRO A 304 7.68 -6.99 -12.51
CA PRO A 304 7.20 -5.63 -12.30
C PRO A 304 5.75 -5.49 -12.85
N PRO A 305 4.89 -4.66 -12.23
CA PRO A 305 3.49 -4.58 -12.66
C PRO A 305 3.37 -4.18 -14.14
N ALA A 306 2.41 -4.77 -14.86
CA ALA A 306 2.03 -4.23 -16.15
C ALA A 306 1.24 -2.92 -15.95
N ASP A 307 1.54 -1.88 -16.73
CA ASP A 307 0.53 -0.86 -17.05
C ASP A 307 -0.43 -1.54 -18.06
N ASP A 308 -1.69 -1.79 -17.68
CA ASP A 308 -2.63 -2.44 -18.61
C ASP A 308 -3.03 -1.52 -19.78
N SER A 309 -3.41 -2.13 -20.90
CA SER A 309 -3.91 -1.43 -22.09
C SER A 309 -5.43 -1.23 -22.08
N ALA A 310 -6.12 -1.66 -21.02
CA ALA A 310 -7.58 -1.69 -20.89
C ALA A 310 -8.15 -0.50 -20.10
N GLY A 311 -7.31 0.48 -19.76
CA GLY A 311 -7.72 1.73 -19.12
C GLY A 311 -7.85 1.66 -17.59
N GLY A 312 -7.31 0.60 -16.97
CA GLY A 312 -7.53 0.25 -15.55
C GLY A 312 -6.43 0.69 -14.57
N VAL A 313 -5.95 1.94 -14.67
CA VAL A 313 -4.90 2.54 -13.82
C VAL A 313 -3.48 1.98 -14.05
N THR A 314 -2.52 2.90 -14.07
CA THR A 314 -1.13 2.66 -14.44
C THR A 314 -0.28 2.25 -13.22
N GLU A 315 -0.43 1.00 -12.76
CA GLU A 315 0.16 0.51 -11.51
C GLU A 315 1.69 0.58 -11.44
N CYS A 316 2.43 0.14 -12.49
CA CYS A 316 3.89 0.34 -12.48
C CYS A 316 4.26 1.81 -12.66
N ARG A 317 3.56 2.59 -13.49
CA ARG A 317 3.83 4.03 -13.59
C ARG A 317 3.59 4.80 -12.28
N ILE A 318 2.82 4.27 -11.35
CA ILE A 318 2.77 4.73 -9.96
C ILE A 318 3.99 4.23 -9.18
N PHE A 319 4.13 2.92 -9.02
CA PHE A 319 5.17 2.30 -8.18
C PHE A 319 6.60 2.58 -8.71
N CYS A 320 6.88 2.15 -9.94
CA CYS A 320 8.18 2.22 -10.60
C CYS A 320 8.70 3.66 -10.78
N LYS A 321 7.82 4.65 -10.98
CA LYS A 321 8.18 6.07 -11.11
C LYS A 321 8.51 6.72 -9.76
N SER A 322 7.77 6.36 -8.70
CA SER A 322 7.89 6.97 -7.38
C SER A 322 9.06 6.42 -6.54
N LEU A 323 9.67 5.29 -6.97
CA LEU A 323 10.88 4.69 -6.40
C LEU A 323 12.01 5.70 -6.21
N ARG A 324 12.36 5.93 -4.95
CA ARG A 324 13.43 6.79 -4.45
C ARG A 324 14.05 6.17 -3.18
N ALA A 325 15.27 6.55 -2.82
CA ALA A 325 15.86 6.12 -1.55
C ALA A 325 15.14 6.81 -0.37
N ALA A 326 14.98 6.10 0.74
CA ALA A 326 14.50 6.63 2.00
C ALA A 326 15.70 7.11 2.84
N GLY A 327 15.61 8.32 3.43
CA GLY A 327 16.71 8.92 4.19
C GLY A 327 17.00 8.29 5.58
N ARG A 328 16.71 7.00 5.77
CA ARG A 328 16.95 6.26 7.01
C ARG A 328 18.01 5.19 6.80
N SER A 329 19.24 5.49 7.21
CA SER A 329 20.40 4.58 7.10
C SER A 329 20.21 3.23 7.82
N GLY A 330 19.34 3.16 8.83
CA GLY A 330 19.01 1.91 9.54
C GLY A 330 17.95 1.02 8.86
N ASP A 331 17.25 1.50 7.82
CA ASP A 331 16.26 0.72 7.08
C ASP A 331 16.82 0.08 5.79
N GLU A 332 17.97 0.57 5.32
CA GLU A 332 18.78 -0.01 4.23
C GLU A 332 19.27 -1.45 4.55
N PRO A 333 19.73 -2.23 3.54
CA PRO A 333 20.47 -3.47 3.76
C PRO A 333 21.84 -3.26 4.46
#